data_AF-A0A484U387-F1
#
_entry.id   AF-A0A484U387-F1
#
_cell.length_a   1.000
_cell.length_b   1.000
_cell.length_c   1.000
_cell.angle_alpha   90.00
_cell.angle_beta   90.00
_cell.angle_gamma   90.00
#
_symmetry.space_group_name_H-M   'P 1'
#
loop_
_entity.id
_entity.type
_entity.pdbx_description
1 polymer ?
#
loop_
_entity_poly.entity_id
_entity_poly.type
_entity_poly.pdbx_seq_one_letter_code
_entity_poly.pdbx_strand_id
1 'polypeptide(L)'
;MEGAPAAPHPISASVQPASAGDYQQLEAENSGRRIRAAVRIYTNASLNVAGQDWRNGDRLVWDKAPMPGEYMLVGVSPWQSAVIPHYRYLAVLLTE
;
A
#
# COMPACT_ATOMS: atom_id res chain seq x y z
N MET A 1 16.89 -19.48 0.67
CA MET A 1 16.36 -19.38 -0.71
C MET A 1 15.39 -18.21 -0.71
N GLU A 2 15.74 -17.10 -1.36
CA GLU A 2 14.75 -16.09 -1.73
C GLU A 2 13.82 -16.75 -2.75
N GLY A 3 12.54 -16.91 -2.37
CA GLY A 3 11.52 -17.38 -3.29
C GLY A 3 11.35 -16.35 -4.40
N ALA A 4 11.20 -16.82 -5.65
CA ALA A 4 10.89 -15.95 -6.76
C ALA A 4 9.66 -15.07 -6.43
N PRO A 5 9.62 -13.80 -6.86
CA PRO A 5 8.46 -12.96 -6.64
C PRO A 5 7.22 -13.66 -7.20
N ALA A 6 6.15 -13.68 -6.40
CA ALA A 6 4.88 -14.27 -6.83
C ALA A 6 4.41 -13.60 -8.13
N ALA A 7 3.80 -14.38 -9.02
CA ALA A 7 3.23 -13.83 -10.24
C ALA A 7 2.16 -12.76 -9.92
N PRO A 8 2.08 -11.66 -10.68
CA PRO A 8 1.04 -10.66 -10.47
C PRO A 8 -0.35 -11.29 -10.50
N HIS A 9 -1.19 -10.95 -9.52
CA HIS A 9 -2.55 -11.46 -9.39
C HIS A 9 -3.55 -10.30 -9.35
N PRO A 10 -4.58 -10.28 -10.20
CA PRO A 10 -5.58 -9.22 -10.19
C PRO A 10 -6.49 -9.34 -8.96
N ILE A 11 -6.81 -8.20 -8.33
CA ILE A 11 -7.75 -8.12 -7.21
C ILE A 11 -8.84 -7.09 -7.48
N SER A 12 -10.00 -7.29 -6.86
CA SER A 12 -11.03 -6.25 -6.78
C SER A 12 -10.68 -5.25 -5.68
N ALA A 13 -10.44 -4.00 -6.06
CA ALA A 13 -10.13 -2.94 -5.11
C ALA A 13 -10.60 -1.57 -5.63
N SER A 14 -10.92 -0.68 -4.68
CA SER A 14 -11.04 0.75 -4.94
C SER A 14 -9.74 1.43 -4.53
N VAL A 15 -9.11 2.16 -5.44
CA VAL A 15 -7.86 2.88 -5.18
C VAL A 15 -8.11 4.38 -5.22
N GLN A 16 -7.59 5.10 -4.24
CA GLN A 16 -7.76 6.56 -4.10
C GLN A 16 -6.42 7.21 -3.73
N PRO A 17 -6.18 8.48 -4.09
CA PRO A 17 -5.05 9.23 -3.56
C PRO A 17 -5.04 9.26 -2.03
N ALA A 18 -3.85 9.19 -1.43
CA ALA A 18 -3.67 9.42 -0.01
C ALA A 18 -4.04 10.87 0.37
N SER A 19 -4.61 11.08 1.56
CA SER A 19 -4.85 12.45 2.08
C SER A 19 -3.64 12.99 2.80
N ALA A 20 -3.64 14.30 3.07
CA ALA A 20 -2.61 14.97 3.87
C ALA A 20 -2.35 14.28 5.23
N GLY A 21 -3.39 13.78 5.90
CA GLY A 21 -3.24 13.04 7.16
C GLY A 21 -2.51 11.70 7.01
N ASP A 22 -2.67 11.00 5.88
CA ASP A 22 -1.89 9.78 5.63
C ASP A 22 -0.41 10.13 5.42
N TYR A 23 -0.11 11.23 4.70
CA TYR A 23 1.28 11.68 4.51
C TYR A 23 1.92 12.05 5.84
N GLN A 24 1.21 12.75 6.73
CA GLN A 24 1.69 13.05 8.09
C GLN A 24 1.99 11.78 8.90
N GLN A 25 1.10 10.78 8.82
CA GLN A 25 1.31 9.49 9.47
C GLN A 25 2.56 8.80 8.91
N LEU A 26 2.67 8.71 7.58
CA LEU A 26 3.81 8.08 6.91
C LEU A 26 5.12 8.80 7.26
N GLU A 27 5.15 10.14 7.27
CA GLU A 27 6.35 10.91 7.62
C GLU A 27 6.80 10.65 9.07
N ALA A 28 5.85 10.52 10.00
CA ALA A 28 6.13 10.20 11.40
C ALA A 28 6.70 8.78 11.57
N GLU A 29 6.18 7.81 10.82
CA GLU A 29 6.59 6.40 10.91
C GLU A 29 7.92 6.11 10.18
N ASN A 30 8.29 6.92 9.19
CA ASN A 30 9.27 6.54 8.18
C ASN A 30 10.64 7.22 8.33
N SER A 31 10.97 7.68 9.54
CA SER A 31 12.31 8.16 9.95
C SER A 31 13.00 9.08 8.92
N GLY A 32 12.23 9.99 8.28
CA GLY A 32 12.76 10.99 7.35
C GLY A 32 12.87 10.57 5.88
N ARG A 33 12.42 9.37 5.49
CA ARG A 33 12.29 9.02 4.07
C ARG A 33 11.19 9.85 3.40
N ARG A 34 11.55 10.54 2.31
CA ARG A 34 10.62 11.35 1.54
C ARG A 34 9.64 10.48 0.76
N ILE A 35 8.35 10.58 1.07
CA ILE A 35 7.28 9.95 0.28
C ILE A 35 6.97 10.84 -0.93
N ARG A 36 7.14 10.32 -2.15
CA ARG A 36 6.81 11.07 -3.38
C ARG A 36 5.32 11.01 -3.73
N ALA A 37 4.72 9.84 -3.55
CA ALA A 37 3.29 9.64 -3.73
C ALA A 37 2.82 8.46 -2.86
N ALA A 38 1.56 8.51 -2.43
CA ALA A 38 0.90 7.42 -1.72
C ALA A 38 -0.56 7.29 -2.16
N VAL A 39 -1.09 6.08 -2.03
CA VAL A 39 -2.48 5.74 -2.33
C VAL A 39 -3.12 4.94 -1.19
N ARG A 40 -4.43 5.04 -1.07
CA ARG A 40 -5.28 4.17 -0.27
C ARG A 40 -5.87 3.08 -1.14
N ILE A 41 -5.89 1.86 -0.63
CA ILE A 41 -6.47 0.70 -1.31
C ILE A 41 -7.54 0.11 -0.39
N TYR A 42 -8.77 0.02 -0.90
CA TYR A 42 -9.89 -0.62 -0.21
C TYR A 42 -10.21 -1.94 -0.89
N THR A 43 -10.09 -3.04 -0.16
CA THR A 43 -10.32 -4.39 -0.69
C THR A 43 -10.78 -5.33 0.41
N ASN A 44 -11.33 -6.49 0.01
CA ASN A 44 -11.58 -7.63 0.88
C ASN A 44 -10.45 -8.67 0.82
N ALA A 45 -9.48 -8.50 -0.10
CA ALA A 45 -8.30 -9.35 -0.16
C ALA A 45 -7.40 -9.09 1.05
N SER A 46 -6.84 -10.16 1.62
CA SER A 46 -5.80 -10.07 2.63
C SER A 46 -4.45 -9.93 1.93
N LEU A 47 -3.81 -8.79 2.13
CA LEU A 47 -2.52 -8.42 1.52
C LEU A 47 -1.44 -8.27 2.60
N ASN A 48 -0.20 -8.55 2.22
CA ASN A 48 0.97 -8.40 3.08
C ASN A 48 1.43 -6.94 3.10
N VAL A 49 1.66 -6.44 4.31
CA VAL A 49 2.24 -5.11 4.55
C VAL A 49 3.73 -5.26 4.82
N ALA A 50 4.53 -4.39 4.21
CA ALA A 50 5.96 -4.38 4.40
C ALA A 50 6.34 -4.08 5.85
N GLY A 51 7.44 -4.66 6.31
CA GLY A 51 8.05 -4.33 7.60
C GLY A 51 8.63 -2.91 7.62
N GLN A 52 9.23 -2.52 8.76
CA GLN A 52 9.83 -1.18 8.93
C GLN A 52 10.96 -0.86 7.92
N ASP A 53 11.56 -1.86 7.30
CA ASP A 53 12.58 -1.72 6.27
C ASP A 53 12.01 -1.61 4.84
N TRP A 54 10.68 -1.62 4.70
CA TRP A 54 9.94 -1.68 3.44
C TRP A 54 10.24 -2.94 2.60
N ARG A 55 10.46 -4.07 3.28
CA ARG A 55 10.63 -5.37 2.64
C ARG A 55 9.45 -6.29 2.88
N ASN A 56 9.31 -7.27 2.00
CA ASN A 56 8.35 -8.38 2.08
C ASN A 56 6.86 -7.95 2.09
N GLY A 57 6.55 -6.72 1.68
CA GLY A 57 5.17 -6.29 1.42
C GLY A 57 4.75 -6.60 -0.01
N ASP A 58 3.44 -6.71 -0.20
CA ASP A 58 2.86 -6.79 -1.54
C ASP A 58 3.04 -5.44 -2.26
N ARG A 59 3.03 -5.50 -3.60
CA ARG A 59 3.17 -4.32 -4.45
C ARG A 59 1.94 -4.15 -5.32
N LEU A 60 1.40 -2.94 -5.32
CA LEU A 60 0.39 -2.53 -6.28
C LEU A 60 1.09 -2.07 -7.57
N VAL A 61 0.74 -2.73 -8.66
CA VAL A 61 1.03 -2.26 -10.04
C VAL A 61 -0.28 -1.72 -10.61
N TRP A 62 -0.34 -0.40 -10.82
CA TRP A 62 -1.56 0.25 -11.30
C TRP A 62 -1.24 1.42 -12.24
N ASP A 63 -1.74 1.33 -13.46
CA ASP A 63 -1.49 2.27 -14.57
C ASP A 63 -2.19 3.63 -14.40
N LYS A 64 -3.18 3.71 -13.51
CA LYS A 64 -3.92 4.95 -13.21
C LYS A 64 -3.53 5.60 -11.89
N ALA A 65 -2.41 5.17 -11.30
CA ALA A 65 -1.89 5.78 -10.09
C ALA A 65 -1.51 7.26 -10.33
N PRO A 66 -1.52 8.11 -9.28
CA PRO A 66 -1.16 9.53 -9.42
C PRO A 66 0.23 9.78 -10.00
N MET A 67 1.15 8.82 -9.82
CA MET A 67 2.46 8.78 -10.46
C MET A 67 2.72 7.36 -10.98
N PRO A 68 3.42 7.20 -12.12
CA PRO A 68 3.78 5.88 -12.62
C PRO A 68 4.78 5.19 -11.69
N GLY A 69 4.62 3.87 -11.53
CA GLY A 69 5.54 3.02 -10.78
C GLY A 69 4.83 2.00 -9.89
N GLU A 70 5.62 1.22 -9.16
CA GLU A 70 5.12 0.24 -8.20
C GLU A 70 4.91 0.90 -6.83
N TYR A 71 3.79 0.58 -6.19
CA TYR A 71 3.46 1.07 -4.85
C TYR A 71 3.57 -0.06 -3.83
N MET A 72 4.49 0.06 -2.87
CA MET A 72 4.67 -0.92 -1.79
C MET A 72 3.62 -0.70 -0.70
N LEU A 73 2.94 -1.76 -0.28
CA LEU A 73 2.03 -1.69 0.86
C LEU A 73 2.82 -1.55 2.17
N VAL A 74 2.54 -0.50 2.95
CA VAL A 74 3.30 -0.15 4.16
C VAL A 74 2.43 0.03 5.41
N GLY A 75 1.11 0.03 5.26
CA GLY A 75 0.20 0.10 6.39
C GLY A 75 -1.14 -0.56 6.09
N VAL A 76 -1.81 -1.03 7.15
CA VAL A 76 -3.19 -1.51 7.10
C VAL A 76 -3.97 -0.94 8.28
N SER A 77 -5.21 -0.54 8.04
CA SER A 77 -6.18 -0.22 9.06
C SER A 77 -7.42 -1.08 8.84
N PRO A 78 -7.97 -1.71 9.90
CA PRO A 78 -9.25 -2.39 9.78
C PRO A 78 -10.33 -1.35 9.42
N TRP A 79 -11.01 -1.56 8.29
CA TRP A 79 -12.21 -0.80 7.94
C TRP A 79 -13.42 -1.67 8.28
N GLN A 80 -13.98 -1.46 9.47
CA GLN A 80 -15.10 -2.27 9.94
C GLN A 80 -16.39 -1.81 9.24
N SER A 81 -16.85 -2.58 8.25
CA SER A 81 -18.28 -2.79 8.05
C SER A 81 -18.67 -3.99 8.90
N ALA A 82 -19.76 -3.93 9.68
CA ALA A 82 -20.15 -4.96 10.64
C ALA A 82 -20.53 -6.33 10.01
N VAL A 83 -20.33 -6.51 8.70
CA VAL A 83 -20.81 -7.66 7.92
C VAL A 83 -19.70 -8.31 7.09
N ILE A 84 -18.73 -7.55 6.56
CA ILE A 84 -17.67 -8.06 5.66
C ILE A 84 -16.33 -7.45 6.08
N PRO A 85 -15.25 -8.25 6.20
CA PRO A 85 -13.90 -7.73 6.37
C PRO A 85 -13.53 -6.83 5.20
N HIS A 86 -13.44 -5.53 5.47
CA HIS A 86 -12.86 -4.58 4.54
C HIS A 86 -11.54 -4.07 5.14
N TYR A 87 -10.51 -4.07 4.30
CA TYR A 87 -9.20 -3.57 4.67
C TYR A 87 -8.95 -2.25 3.96
N ARG A 88 -8.41 -1.29 4.70
CA ARG A 88 -7.84 -0.06 4.13
C ARG A 88 -6.32 -0.18 4.22
N TYR A 89 -5.66 -0.34 3.09
CA TYR A 89 -4.20 -0.32 3.00
C TYR A 89 -3.70 1.06 2.60
N LEU A 90 -2.47 1.38 3.03
CA LEU A 90 -1.66 2.46 2.51
C LEU A 90 -0.50 1.87 1.71
N ALA A 91 -0.28 2.41 0.51
CA ALA A 91 0.85 2.03 -0.32
C ALA A 91 1.60 3.28 -0.80
N VAL A 92 2.93 3.19 -0.82
CA VAL A 92 3.84 4.29 -1.17
C VAL A 92 4.58 3.97 -2.46
N LEU A 93 4.75 4.97 -3.31
CA LEU A 93 5.53 4.83 -4.55
C LEU A 93 6.97 4.46 -4.19
N LEU A 94 7.44 3.33 -4.72
CA LEU A 94 8.86 2.98 -4.67
C LEU A 94 9.61 3.94 -5.59
N THR A 95 10.54 4.68 -5.01
CA THR A 95 11.51 5.42 -5.81
C THR A 95 12.58 4.44 -6.28
N GLU A 96 12.81 4.38 -7.59
CA GLU A 96 14.07 3.86 -8.12
C GLU A 96 15.27 4.66 -7.58
#